data_AF-A0A6G8I7E3-F1
#
_entry.id   AF-A0A6G8I7E3-F1
#
_cell.length_a   1.000
_cell.length_b   1.000
_cell.length_c   1.000
_cell.angle_alpha   90.00
_cell.angle_beta   90.00
_cell.angle_gamma   90.00
#
_symmetry.space_group_name_H-M   'P 1'
#
loop_
_entity.id
_entity.type
_entity.pdbx_description
1 polymer ?
#
loop_
_entity_poly.entity_id
_entity_poly.type
_entity_poly.pdbx_seq_one_letter_code
_entity_poly.pdbx_strand_id
1 'polypeptide(L)' 'MDIGNGVTLSHEDMQELYEYATYLARSAFGEPTDDHIDGVFDRLLFNEAYGAGPYGATTLH' A
#
# COMPACT_ATOMS: atom_id res chain seq x y z
N MET A 1 -13.74 0.76 5.05
CA MET A 1 -13.81 0.14 3.72
C MET A 1 -13.36 -1.30 3.84
N ASP A 2 -14.09 -2.25 3.26
CA ASP A 2 -13.68 -3.66 3.24
C ASP A 2 -12.55 -3.83 2.22
N ILE A 3 -11.42 -4.39 2.66
CA ILE A 3 -10.21 -4.60 1.85
C ILE A 3 -9.97 -6.10 1.58
N GLY A 4 -10.92 -6.96 1.96
CA GLY A 4 -10.85 -8.41 1.79
C GLY A 4 -10.50 -9.16 3.08
N ASN A 5 -10.71 -10.47 3.05
CA ASN A 5 -10.45 -11.39 4.18
C ASN A 5 -11.15 -11.00 5.51
N GLY A 6 -12.28 -10.28 5.43
CA GLY A 6 -13.01 -9.78 6.60
C GLY A 6 -12.35 -8.61 7.32
N VAL A 7 -11.31 -8.01 6.73
CA VAL A 7 -10.62 -6.84 7.27
C VAL A 7 -11.27 -5.57 6.74
N THR A 8 -11.63 -4.67 7.66
CA THR A 8 -12.17 -3.35 7.33
C THR A 8 -11.25 -2.28 7.88
N LEU A 9 -10.84 -1.35 7.03
CA LEU A 9 -10.04 -0.18 7.42
C LEU A 9 -10.91 1.05 7.60
N SER A 10 -10.52 1.95 8.51
CA SER A 10 -11.12 3.28 8.58
C SER A 10 -10.69 4.13 7.37
N HIS A 11 -11.31 5.29 7.20
CA HIS A 11 -10.87 6.22 6.15
C HIS A 11 -9.47 6.77 6.44
N GLU A 12 -9.16 7.00 7.73
CA GLU A 12 -7.86 7.48 8.19
C GLU A 12 -6.76 6.44 7.89
N ASP A 13 -6.99 5.16 8.24
CA ASP A 13 -6.02 4.09 7.96
C ASP A 13 -5.72 3.94 6.46
N MET A 14 -6.75 4.08 5.61
CA MET A 14 -6.54 4.04 4.17
C MET A 14 -5.72 5.22 3.64
N GLN A 15 -5.95 6.41 4.19
CA GLN A 15 -5.17 7.58 3.83
C GLN A 15 -3.71 7.41 4.25
N GLU A 16 -3.46 6.94 5.48
CA GLU A 16 -2.11 6.66 5.97
C GLU A 16 -1.38 5.62 5.11
N LEU A 17 -2.07 4.55 4.70
CA LEU A 17 -1.50 3.55 3.79
C LEU A 17 -1.17 4.13 2.40
N TYR A 18 -2.01 5.04 1.88
CA TYR A 18 -1.77 5.68 0.58
C TYR A 18 -0.59 6.67 0.64
N GLU A 19 -0.48 7.43 1.71
CA GLU A 19 0.68 8.30 1.98
C GLU A 19 1.97 7.47 2.10
N TYR A 20 1.89 6.32 2.76
CA TYR A 20 3.02 5.40 2.85
C TYR A 20 3.37 4.78 1.50
N ALA A 21 2.39 4.37 0.70
CA ALA A 21 2.59 3.90 -0.67
C ALA A 21 3.32 4.95 -1.53
N THR A 22 2.90 6.21 -1.41
CA THR A 22 3.53 7.34 -2.09
C THR A 22 4.99 7.52 -1.67
N TYR A 23 5.27 7.42 -0.37
CA TYR A 23 6.64 7.50 0.16
C TYR A 23 7.51 6.37 -0.39
N LEU A 24 7.01 5.14 -0.40
CA LEU A 24 7.72 3.97 -0.91
C LEU A 24 7.98 4.08 -2.42
N ALA A 25 6.97 4.46 -3.20
CA ALA A 25 7.11 4.67 -4.64
C ALA A 25 8.15 5.76 -4.95
N ARG A 26 8.16 6.88 -4.22
CA ARG A 26 9.18 7.93 -4.37
C ARG A 26 10.58 7.49 -3.97
N SER A 27 10.68 6.54 -3.04
CA SER A 27 11.97 6.02 -2.59
C SER A 27 12.53 4.98 -3.55
N ALA A 28 11.66 4.23 -4.24
CA ALA A 28 12.03 3.19 -5.20
C ALA A 28 12.23 3.74 -6.63
N PHE A 29 11.42 4.71 -7.05
CA PHE A 29 11.43 5.30 -8.38
C PHE A 29 11.91 6.76 -8.33
N GLY A 30 12.78 7.16 -9.25
CA GLY A 30 13.26 8.55 -9.33
C GLY A 30 12.14 9.56 -9.66
N GLU A 31 11.18 9.16 -10.49
CA GLU A 31 9.94 9.88 -10.79
C GLU A 31 8.79 8.86 -10.80
N PRO A 32 8.12 8.59 -9.67
CA PRO A 32 7.00 7.68 -9.64
C PRO A 32 5.79 8.29 -10.37
N THR A 33 5.08 7.46 -11.13
CA THR A 33 3.76 7.78 -11.68
C THR A 33 2.69 7.35 -10.68
N ASP A 34 1.46 7.80 -10.91
CA ASP A 34 0.31 7.36 -10.11
C ASP A 34 0.15 5.83 -10.15
N ASP A 35 0.38 5.20 -11.31
CA ASP A 35 0.37 3.73 -11.45
C ASP A 35 1.38 3.03 -10.51
N HIS A 36 2.56 3.63 -10.30
CA HIS A 36 3.55 3.08 -9.36
C HIS A 36 3.06 3.19 -7.91
N ILE A 37 2.41 4.30 -7.56
CA ILE A 37 1.86 4.52 -6.21
C ILE A 37 0.71 3.55 -5.98
N ASP A 38 -0.23 3.45 -6.92
CA ASP A 38 -1.39 2.57 -6.84
C ASP A 38 -0.97 1.10 -6.74
N GLY A 39 0.05 0.67 -7.50
CA GLY A 39 0.58 -0.69 -7.39
C GLY A 39 1.21 -1.01 -6.03
N VAL A 40 1.91 -0.04 -5.41
CA VAL A 40 2.43 -0.21 -4.05
C VAL A 40 1.29 -0.21 -3.03
N PHE A 41 0.30 0.65 -3.22
CA PHE A 41 -0.87 0.75 -2.35
C PHE A 41 -1.69 -0.54 -2.36
N ASP A 42 -1.99 -1.10 -3.53
CA ASP A 42 -2.66 -2.40 -3.68
C ASP A 42 -1.91 -3.51 -2.95
N ARG A 43 -0.57 -3.48 -3.01
CA ARG A 43 0.27 -4.45 -2.30
C ARG A 43 0.18 -4.29 -0.78
N LEU A 44 0.13 -3.05 -0.28
CA LEU A 44 -0.06 -2.78 1.15
C LEU A 44 -1.45 -3.23 1.62
N LEU A 45 -2.51 -2.95 0.86
CA LEU A 45 -3.87 -3.43 1.15
C LEU A 45 -3.93 -4.95 1.22
N PHE A 46 -3.30 -5.64 0.26
CA PHE A 46 -3.19 -7.10 0.30
C PHE A 46 -2.46 -7.56 1.57
N ASN A 47 -1.35 -6.92 1.94
CA ASN A 47 -0.62 -7.33 3.14
C ASN A 47 -1.43 -7.14 4.43
N GLU A 48 -2.20 -6.05 4.54
CA GLU A 48 -3.11 -5.79 5.66
C GLU A 48 -4.23 -6.83 5.71
N ALA A 49 -4.88 -7.12 4.58
CA ALA A 49 -5.95 -8.11 4.53
C ALA A 49 -5.48 -9.52 4.94
N TYR A 50 -4.23 -9.88 4.64
CA TYR A 50 -3.69 -11.22 4.89
C TYR A 50 -2.71 -11.31 6.08
N GLY A 51 -2.59 -10.24 6.87
CA GLY A 51 -1.76 -10.22 8.09
C GLY A 51 -0.25 -10.31 7.85
N ALA A 52 0.21 -9.95 6.65
CA ALA A 52 1.65 -9.87 6.32
C ALA A 52 2.30 -8.57 6.85
N GLY A 53 1.47 -7.60 7.29
CA GLY A 53 1.90 -6.31 7.82
C GLY A 53 2.47 -5.36 6.77
N PRO A 54 2.68 -4.07 7.12
CA PRO A 54 3.03 -3.03 6.16
C PRO A 54 4.44 -3.19 5.56
N TYR A 55 5.31 -3.96 6.21
CA TYR A 55 6.70 -4.19 5.79
C TYR A 55 6.86 -5.26 4.68
N GLY A 56 5.78 -5.92 4.26
CA GLY A 56 5.83 -6.92 3.19
C GLY A 56 5.82 -6.35 1.77
N ALA A 57 5.62 -5.03 1.61
CA ALA A 57 5.53 -4.38 0.30
C ALA A 57 6.94 -4.06 -0.24
N THR A 58 7.74 -5.09 -0.50
CA THR A 58 8.91 -4.94 -1.37
C THR A 58 8.47 -5.25 -2.78
N THR A 59 8.50 -4.26 -3.67
CA THR A 59 8.50 -4.54 -5.10
C THR A 59 9.86 -5.19 -5.41
N LEU A 60 9.83 -6.46 -5.81
CA LEU A 60 10.99 -7.07 -6.47
C LEU A 60 11.18 -6.32 -7.78
N HIS A 61 12.17 -5.44 -7.83
CA HIS A 61 12.72 -4.94 -9.08
C HIS A 61 13.53 -6.03 -9.78
#